data_AF-M0IY27-F1
#
_entry.id   AF-M0IY27-F1
#
_cell.length_a   1.000
_cell.length_b   1.000
_cell.length_c   1.000
_cell.angle_alpha   90.00
_cell.angle_beta   90.00
_cell.angle_gamma   90.00
#
_symmetry.space_group_name_H-M   'P 1'
#
loop_
_entity.id
_entity.type
_entity.pdbx_description
1 polymer ?
#
loop_
_entity_poly.entity_id
_entity_poly.type
_entity_poly.pdbx_seq_one_letter_code
_entity_poly.pdbx_strand_id
1 'polypeptide(L)'
;MEQSSIEATREFKKRAGCVNRWADPEEADPREQLTAEQLGVVNREAGRIQSKLDAWSRAAISRRLAEVVADGNSMMSAVVGVFEEFQQAPGTVIPIAAVSEVSRREVSIEGRVKTLWEPLSSAIQQVGLIEDETGTTKFTIWAKSRKPAVREGERVTLRNVAKSWYGGRVSVAVTGWSDISFPAREAWWAE
;
A
#
# COMPACT_ATOMS: atom_id res chain seq x y z
N MET A 1 -27.12 -13.71 16.93
CA MET A 1 -26.43 -12.70 16.10
C MET A 1 -25.11 -13.23 15.56
N GLU A 2 -24.28 -13.89 16.38
CA GLU A 2 -22.94 -14.36 15.99
C GLU A 2 -22.95 -15.51 14.95
N GLN A 3 -23.83 -16.51 15.11
CA GLN A 3 -23.99 -17.59 14.11
C GLN A 3 -24.45 -17.07 12.74
N SER A 4 -25.36 -16.07 12.72
CA SER A 4 -25.83 -15.44 11.48
C SER A 4 -24.74 -14.65 10.75
N SER A 5 -23.79 -14.06 11.50
CA SER A 5 -22.63 -13.34 10.94
C SER A 5 -21.64 -14.30 10.27
N ILE A 6 -21.37 -15.45 10.90
CA ILE A 6 -20.48 -16.49 10.36
C ILE A 6 -21.07 -17.08 9.08
N GLU A 7 -22.37 -17.37 9.09
CA GLU A 7 -23.08 -17.93 7.93
C GLU A 7 -23.13 -16.94 6.75
N ALA A 8 -23.46 -15.67 7.01
CA ALA A 8 -23.41 -14.62 5.99
C ALA A 8 -22.01 -14.42 5.39
N THR A 9 -20.96 -14.48 6.24
CA THR A 9 -19.57 -14.42 5.77
C THR A 9 -19.22 -15.62 4.91
N ARG A 10 -19.66 -16.82 5.29
CA ARG A 10 -19.43 -18.05 4.53
C ARG A 10 -20.13 -17.99 3.16
N GLU A 11 -21.38 -17.56 3.11
CA GLU A 11 -22.10 -17.38 1.85
C GLU A 11 -21.41 -16.35 0.95
N PHE A 12 -20.98 -15.22 1.50
CA PHE A 12 -20.26 -14.20 0.74
C PHE A 12 -18.98 -14.77 0.14
N LYS A 13 -18.19 -15.50 0.94
CA LYS A 13 -16.95 -16.14 0.48
C LYS A 13 -17.23 -17.20 -0.59
N LYS A 14 -18.29 -18.00 -0.45
CA LYS A 14 -18.70 -18.97 -1.46
C LYS A 14 -19.07 -18.31 -2.79
N ARG A 15 -19.80 -17.18 -2.75
CA ARG A 15 -20.09 -16.37 -3.95
C ARG A 15 -18.82 -15.77 -4.57
N ALA A 16 -17.89 -15.29 -3.74
CA ALA A 16 -16.60 -14.79 -4.19
C ALA A 16 -15.74 -15.89 -4.84
N GLY A 17 -15.88 -17.14 -4.38
CA GLY A 17 -15.28 -18.35 -4.94
C GLY A 17 -15.53 -18.53 -6.45
N CYS A 18 -16.70 -18.14 -6.93
CA CYS A 18 -17.05 -18.20 -8.36
C CYS A 18 -16.19 -17.26 -9.23
N VAL A 19 -15.62 -16.20 -8.65
CA VAL A 19 -14.74 -15.25 -9.35
C VAL A 19 -13.27 -15.57 -9.08
N ASN A 20 -12.95 -15.95 -7.84
CA ASN A 20 -11.61 -16.34 -7.42
C ASN A 20 -11.72 -17.62 -6.58
N ARG A 21 -11.25 -18.75 -7.12
CA ARG A 21 -11.33 -20.05 -6.44
C ARG A 21 -10.75 -20.02 -5.03
N TRP A 22 -9.69 -19.25 -4.81
CA TRP A 22 -9.01 -19.12 -3.52
C TRP A 22 -9.78 -18.36 -2.44
N ALA A 23 -10.88 -17.72 -2.82
CA ALA A 23 -11.82 -17.08 -1.90
C ALA A 23 -12.90 -18.05 -1.39
N ASP A 24 -13.09 -19.21 -2.04
CA ASP A 24 -14.04 -20.23 -1.63
C ASP A 24 -13.61 -20.84 -0.27
N PRO A 25 -14.48 -20.86 0.76
CA PRO A 25 -14.14 -21.44 2.05
C PRO A 25 -13.96 -22.97 2.01
N GLU A 26 -14.39 -23.64 0.94
CA GLU A 26 -14.29 -25.09 0.75
C GLU A 26 -13.07 -25.49 -0.08
N GLU A 27 -12.40 -24.53 -0.74
CA GLU A 27 -11.14 -24.77 -1.44
C GLU A 27 -10.01 -25.01 -0.43
N ALA A 28 -9.23 -26.07 -0.66
CA ALA A 28 -8.07 -26.38 0.18
C ALA A 28 -7.04 -25.23 0.15
N ASP A 29 -6.22 -25.11 1.21
CA ASP A 29 -5.21 -24.05 1.22
C ASP A 29 -4.27 -24.19 0.01
N PRO A 30 -3.98 -23.10 -0.73
CA PRO A 30 -3.13 -23.14 -1.90
C PRO A 30 -1.77 -23.81 -1.66
N ARG A 31 -1.25 -23.70 -0.44
CA ARG A 31 0.04 -24.28 -0.04
C ARG A 31 -0.01 -25.81 0.02
N GLU A 32 -1.19 -26.40 0.22
CA GLU A 32 -1.39 -27.86 0.21
C GLU A 32 -1.42 -28.43 -1.21
N GLN A 33 -1.64 -27.59 -2.23
CA GLN A 33 -1.65 -28.00 -3.64
C GLN A 33 -0.25 -28.01 -4.29
N LEU A 34 0.78 -27.58 -3.55
CA LEU A 34 2.16 -27.52 -4.04
C LEU A 34 2.96 -28.76 -3.66
N THR A 35 3.97 -29.09 -4.46
CA THR A 35 4.98 -30.08 -4.04
C THR A 35 5.77 -29.55 -2.85
N ALA A 36 6.36 -30.47 -2.07
CA ALA A 36 7.22 -30.09 -0.94
C ALA A 36 8.39 -29.17 -1.36
N GLU A 37 8.93 -29.38 -2.57
CA GLU A 37 9.98 -28.53 -3.14
C GLU A 37 9.46 -27.13 -3.46
N GLN A 38 8.33 -27.02 -4.17
CA GLN A 38 7.70 -25.75 -4.49
C GLN A 38 7.34 -24.96 -3.23
N LEU A 39 6.73 -25.62 -2.24
CA LEU A 39 6.39 -25.02 -0.96
C LEU A 39 7.64 -24.54 -0.19
N GLY A 40 8.73 -25.30 -0.27
CA GLY A 40 10.02 -24.89 0.26
C GLY A 40 10.55 -23.60 -0.37
N VAL A 41 10.43 -23.45 -1.69
CA VAL A 41 10.81 -22.22 -2.40
C VAL A 41 9.88 -21.06 -2.02
N VAL A 42 8.56 -21.26 -2.04
CA VAL A 42 7.56 -20.27 -1.63
C VAL A 42 7.85 -19.72 -0.24
N ASN A 43 8.17 -20.58 0.72
CA ASN A 43 8.44 -20.15 2.09
C ASN A 43 9.73 -19.34 2.23
N ARG A 44 10.77 -19.64 1.44
CA ARG A 44 12.00 -18.83 1.41
C ARG A 44 11.74 -17.47 0.78
N GLU A 45 11.08 -17.44 -0.37
CA GLU A 45 10.76 -16.21 -1.09
C GLU A 45 9.80 -15.32 -0.30
N ALA A 46 8.81 -15.90 0.39
CA ALA A 46 7.93 -15.16 1.28
C ALA A 46 8.70 -14.44 2.40
N GLY A 47 9.74 -15.08 2.95
CA GLY A 47 10.63 -14.44 3.94
C GLY A 47 11.45 -13.31 3.32
N ARG A 48 11.94 -13.49 2.09
CA ARG A 48 12.71 -12.47 1.35
C ARG A 48 11.85 -11.26 0.97
N ILE A 49 10.59 -11.47 0.62
CA ILE A 49 9.63 -10.39 0.33
C ILE A 49 9.27 -9.66 1.63
N GLN A 50 8.97 -10.40 2.70
CA GLN A 50 8.61 -9.83 4.00
C GLN A 50 9.68 -8.86 4.52
N SER A 51 10.96 -9.21 4.38
CA SER A 51 12.05 -8.34 4.84
C SER A 51 12.11 -6.98 4.11
N LYS A 52 11.44 -6.86 2.95
CA LYS A 52 11.32 -5.62 2.18
C LYS A 52 9.97 -4.93 2.36
N LEU A 53 8.95 -5.66 2.82
CA LEU A 53 7.56 -5.21 2.94
C LEU A 53 7.03 -5.53 4.35
N ASP A 54 7.43 -4.72 5.32
CA ASP A 54 7.11 -4.86 6.75
C ASP A 54 5.62 -4.85 7.07
N ALA A 55 4.81 -4.19 6.23
CA ALA A 55 3.36 -4.14 6.35
C ALA A 55 2.65 -5.50 6.14
N TRP A 56 3.35 -6.52 5.62
CA TRP A 56 2.76 -7.82 5.27
C TRP A 56 3.35 -8.97 6.08
N SER A 57 2.50 -9.89 6.52
CA SER A 57 2.99 -11.10 7.19
C SER A 57 3.59 -12.09 6.19
N ARG A 58 4.62 -12.84 6.61
CA ARG A 58 5.16 -13.95 5.81
C ARG A 58 4.08 -14.95 5.38
N ALA A 59 3.09 -15.19 6.24
CA ALA A 59 1.99 -16.11 5.97
C ALA A 59 1.08 -15.60 4.84
N ALA A 60 0.76 -14.30 4.83
CA ALA A 60 -0.03 -13.67 3.76
C ALA A 60 0.72 -13.73 2.42
N ILE A 61 2.02 -13.41 2.43
CA ILE A 61 2.87 -13.49 1.23
C ILE A 61 2.99 -14.93 0.74
N SER A 62 3.26 -15.89 1.65
CA SER A 62 3.38 -17.31 1.33
C SER A 62 2.10 -17.87 0.72
N ARG A 63 0.94 -17.53 1.29
CA ARG A 63 -0.35 -17.91 0.73
C ARG A 63 -0.53 -17.34 -0.68
N ARG A 64 -0.27 -16.04 -0.88
CA ARG A 64 -0.45 -15.40 -2.19
C ARG A 64 0.49 -15.97 -3.26
N LEU A 65 1.75 -16.24 -2.92
CA LEU A 65 2.68 -16.94 -3.80
C LEU A 65 2.17 -18.33 -4.18
N ALA A 66 1.64 -19.07 -3.20
CA ALA A 66 1.13 -20.41 -3.45
C ALA A 66 -0.11 -20.40 -4.36
N GLU A 67 -1.02 -19.42 -4.21
CA GLU A 67 -2.15 -19.22 -5.14
C GLU A 67 -1.66 -19.09 -6.59
N VAL A 68 -0.72 -18.18 -6.83
CA VAL A 68 -0.23 -17.88 -8.19
C VAL A 68 0.51 -19.08 -8.81
N VAL A 69 1.31 -19.81 -8.02
CA VAL A 69 2.01 -21.01 -8.47
C VAL A 69 1.05 -22.18 -8.71
N ALA A 70 0.07 -22.39 -7.83
CA ALA A 70 -0.92 -23.45 -7.98
C ALA A 70 -1.86 -23.20 -9.17
N ASP A 71 -2.04 -21.95 -9.59
CA ASP A 71 -2.72 -21.59 -10.84
C ASP A 71 -1.83 -21.74 -12.09
N GLY A 72 -0.62 -22.31 -11.94
CA GLY A 72 0.25 -22.74 -13.04
C GLY A 72 1.34 -21.75 -13.46
N ASN A 73 1.50 -20.62 -12.75
CA ASN A 73 2.56 -19.66 -13.07
C ASN A 73 3.93 -20.18 -12.64
N SER A 74 4.97 -19.74 -13.35
CA SER A 74 6.34 -20.03 -12.94
C SER A 74 6.66 -19.36 -11.58
N MET A 75 7.52 -20.00 -10.79
CA MET A 75 7.95 -19.46 -9.50
C MET A 75 8.51 -18.03 -9.61
N MET A 76 9.31 -17.77 -10.66
CA MET A 76 9.88 -16.44 -10.89
C MET A 76 8.80 -15.39 -11.16
N SER A 77 7.84 -15.71 -12.04
CA SER A 77 6.73 -14.81 -12.36
C SER A 77 5.84 -14.56 -11.14
N ALA A 78 5.58 -15.61 -10.34
CA ALA A 78 4.84 -15.50 -9.10
C ALA A 78 5.52 -14.57 -8.10
N VAL A 79 6.83 -14.71 -7.90
CA VAL A 79 7.60 -13.90 -6.97
C VAL A 79 7.61 -12.43 -7.36
N VAL A 80 7.85 -12.11 -8.64
CA VAL A 80 7.85 -10.72 -9.12
C VAL A 80 6.45 -10.12 -9.01
N GLY A 81 5.43 -10.82 -9.52
CA GLY A 81 4.06 -10.32 -9.53
C GLY A 81 3.51 -10.09 -8.11
N VAL A 82 3.74 -11.02 -7.18
CA VAL A 82 3.28 -10.86 -5.78
C VAL A 82 4.03 -9.75 -5.07
N PHE A 83 5.33 -9.59 -5.33
CA PHE A 83 6.09 -8.47 -4.76
C PHE A 83 5.53 -7.12 -5.23
N GLU A 84 5.28 -6.97 -6.52
CA GLU A 84 4.70 -5.74 -7.09
C GLU A 84 3.26 -5.50 -6.58
N GLU A 85 2.44 -6.55 -6.54
CA GLU A 85 1.07 -6.51 -5.99
C GLU A 85 1.06 -5.95 -4.57
N PHE A 86 1.93 -6.46 -3.70
CA PHE A 86 1.97 -6.07 -2.29
C PHE A 86 2.68 -4.74 -2.06
N GLN A 87 3.73 -4.43 -2.82
CA GLN A 87 4.38 -3.13 -2.77
C GLN A 87 3.37 -2.04 -3.16
N GLN A 88 2.53 -2.30 -4.15
CA GLN A 88 1.49 -1.39 -4.61
C GLN A 88 0.13 -1.69 -3.98
N ALA A 89 0.03 -2.36 -2.83
CA ALA A 89 -1.27 -2.60 -2.22
C ALA A 89 -1.82 -1.32 -1.55
N PRO A 90 -3.15 -1.15 -1.45
CA PRO A 90 -3.75 -0.12 -0.61
C PRO A 90 -3.26 -0.20 0.84
N GLY A 91 -3.07 0.94 1.49
CA GLY A 91 -2.56 1.01 2.87
C GLY A 91 -1.04 0.96 3.02
N THR A 92 -0.31 0.52 2.00
CA THR A 92 1.16 0.52 1.98
C THR A 92 1.71 1.87 1.49
N VAL A 93 2.86 2.27 2.06
CA VAL A 93 3.65 3.41 1.60
C VAL A 93 4.41 2.98 0.35
N ILE A 94 4.16 3.66 -0.77
CA ILE A 94 4.82 3.39 -2.05
C ILE A 94 5.95 4.41 -2.29
N PRO A 95 6.96 4.04 -3.09
CA PRO A 95 7.96 5.00 -3.55
C PRO A 95 7.32 6.13 -4.38
N ILE A 96 7.85 7.35 -4.29
CA ILE A 96 7.30 8.52 -4.99
C ILE A 96 7.29 8.31 -6.52
N ALA A 97 8.30 7.65 -7.09
CA ALA A 97 8.32 7.35 -8.52
C ALA A 97 7.13 6.49 -8.99
N ALA A 98 6.70 5.54 -8.14
CA ALA A 98 5.60 4.61 -8.43
C ALA A 98 4.21 5.27 -8.37
N VAL A 99 4.10 6.50 -7.84
CA VAL A 99 2.81 7.21 -7.72
C VAL A 99 2.10 7.33 -9.07
N SER A 100 2.86 7.46 -10.17
CA SER A 100 2.29 7.58 -11.51
C SER A 100 1.74 6.26 -12.07
N GLU A 101 2.33 5.13 -11.67
CA GLU A 101 2.06 3.78 -12.20
C GLU A 101 0.84 3.13 -11.53
N VAL A 102 0.60 3.46 -10.27
CA VAL A 102 -0.48 2.89 -9.47
C VAL A 102 -1.85 3.34 -9.99
N SER A 103 -2.73 2.40 -10.36
CA SER A 103 -4.04 2.73 -10.97
C SER A 103 -5.07 3.36 -10.01
N ARG A 104 -4.96 3.11 -8.70
CA ARG A 104 -5.91 3.66 -7.71
C ARG A 104 -5.80 5.17 -7.56
N ARG A 105 -6.87 5.78 -7.04
CA ARG A 105 -7.00 7.24 -6.86
C ARG A 105 -6.22 7.79 -5.67
N GLU A 106 -5.98 6.96 -4.66
CA GLU A 106 -5.33 7.37 -3.41
C GLU A 106 -4.10 6.51 -3.15
N VAL A 107 -3.03 7.13 -2.67
CA VAL A 107 -1.77 6.46 -2.36
C VAL A 107 -1.23 6.93 -1.02
N SER A 108 -0.29 6.19 -0.45
CA SER A 108 0.47 6.64 0.71
C SER A 108 1.93 6.78 0.30
N ILE A 109 2.58 7.88 0.67
CA ILE A 109 3.99 8.15 0.36
C ILE A 109 4.70 8.63 1.61
N GLU A 110 6.00 8.39 1.68
CA GLU A 110 6.88 8.99 2.69
C GLU A 110 7.98 9.77 1.98
N GLY A 111 8.36 10.90 2.55
CA GLY A 111 9.50 11.65 2.05
C GLY A 111 9.86 12.83 2.94
N ARG A 112 10.89 13.54 2.51
CA ARG A 112 11.28 14.82 3.10
C ARG A 112 10.58 15.96 2.36
N VAL A 113 9.99 16.90 3.11
CA VAL A 113 9.49 18.14 2.54
C VAL A 113 10.68 18.96 2.06
N LYS A 114 10.83 19.10 0.75
CA LYS A 114 11.96 19.77 0.11
C LYS A 114 11.79 21.28 0.08
N THR A 115 10.59 21.72 -0.27
CA THR A 115 10.28 23.14 -0.49
C THR A 115 8.82 23.40 -0.20
N LEU A 116 8.52 24.52 0.45
CA LEU A 116 7.19 25.07 0.64
C LEU A 116 7.07 26.40 -0.10
N TRP A 117 5.91 26.62 -0.72
CA TRP A 117 5.61 27.90 -1.38
C TRP A 117 4.44 28.60 -0.71
N GLU A 118 4.38 29.92 -0.89
CA GLU A 118 3.26 30.73 -0.47
C GLU A 118 1.98 30.32 -1.23
N PRO A 119 0.89 29.96 -0.53
CA PRO A 119 -0.37 29.60 -1.19
C PRO A 119 -0.99 30.77 -1.96
N LEU A 120 -1.35 30.54 -3.22
CA LEU A 120 -2.04 31.54 -4.05
C LEU A 120 -3.56 31.65 -3.78
N SER A 121 -4.09 30.85 -2.86
CA SER A 121 -5.52 30.81 -2.52
C SER A 121 -5.70 30.38 -1.07
N SER A 122 -6.65 31.00 -0.36
CA SER A 122 -7.03 30.63 1.01
C SER A 122 -7.62 29.22 1.13
N ALA A 123 -8.00 28.59 0.01
CA ALA A 123 -8.39 27.18 0.00
C ALA A 123 -7.21 26.23 0.26
N ILE A 124 -5.98 26.66 -0.02
CA ILE A 124 -4.75 25.89 0.15
C ILE A 124 -4.10 26.28 1.48
N GLN A 125 -3.90 25.29 2.35
CA GLN A 125 -3.17 25.48 3.61
C GLN A 125 -1.67 25.54 3.35
N GLN A 126 -1.14 24.56 2.60
CA GLN A 126 0.27 24.46 2.24
C GLN A 126 0.40 23.81 0.86
N VAL A 127 1.41 24.20 0.11
CA VAL A 127 1.77 23.57 -1.17
C VAL A 127 3.28 23.50 -1.26
N GLY A 128 3.81 22.39 -1.77
CA GLY A 128 5.24 22.15 -1.73
C GLY A 128 5.70 20.97 -2.56
N LEU A 129 6.99 20.66 -2.45
CA LEU A 129 7.61 19.45 -2.96
C LEU A 129 7.95 18.51 -1.82
N ILE A 130 7.68 17.22 -2.02
CA ILE A 130 8.14 16.12 -1.18
C ILE A 130 9.02 15.21 -2.03
N GLU A 131 10.13 14.75 -1.46
CA GLU A 131 11.09 13.88 -2.14
C GLU A 131 11.50 12.67 -1.29
N ASP A 132 11.79 11.58 -1.98
CA ASP A 132 12.45 10.40 -1.47
C ASP A 132 13.62 10.04 -2.40
N GLU A 133 14.26 8.90 -2.16
CA GLU A 133 15.36 8.42 -3.00
C GLU A 133 14.97 8.04 -4.44
N THR A 134 13.66 7.89 -4.71
CA THR A 134 13.14 7.48 -6.02
C THR A 134 12.66 8.67 -6.85
N GLY A 135 12.26 9.77 -6.22
CA GLY A 135 11.84 10.96 -6.95
C GLY A 135 11.26 12.08 -6.10
N THR A 136 10.61 13.01 -6.78
CA THR A 136 9.98 14.19 -6.17
C THR A 136 8.59 14.37 -6.76
N THR A 137 7.62 14.72 -5.93
CA THR A 137 6.28 15.10 -6.38
C THR A 137 5.77 16.35 -5.66
N LYS A 138 4.84 17.05 -6.31
CA LYS A 138 4.14 18.18 -5.69
C LYS A 138 3.07 17.64 -4.75
N PHE A 139 3.00 18.18 -3.55
CA PHE A 139 1.89 17.96 -2.64
C PHE A 139 1.08 19.24 -2.40
N THR A 140 -0.19 19.08 -2.05
CA THR A 140 -1.07 20.19 -1.64
C THR A 140 -1.88 19.76 -0.42
N ILE A 141 -1.87 20.57 0.63
CA ILE A 141 -2.71 20.38 1.82
C ILE A 141 -3.85 21.38 1.74
N TRP A 142 -5.09 20.89 1.70
CA TRP A 142 -6.27 21.75 1.63
C TRP A 142 -6.62 22.33 3.00
N ALA A 143 -6.98 23.61 3.10
CA ALA A 143 -7.36 24.25 4.37
C ALA A 143 -8.53 23.54 5.06
N LYS A 144 -9.50 23.04 4.28
CA LYS A 144 -10.64 22.26 4.80
C LYS A 144 -10.25 20.89 5.37
N SER A 145 -9.05 20.37 5.05
CA SER A 145 -8.57 19.11 5.60
C SER A 145 -8.19 19.22 7.08
N ARG A 146 -7.90 20.44 7.56
CA ARG A 146 -7.49 20.73 8.95
C ARG A 146 -6.32 19.87 9.44
N LYS A 147 -5.36 19.59 8.55
CA LYS A 147 -4.21 18.73 8.88
C LYS A 147 -3.09 19.54 9.55
N PRO A 148 -2.22 18.87 10.34
CA PRO A 148 -1.09 19.54 10.97
C PRO A 148 -0.13 20.12 9.93
N ALA A 149 0.50 21.25 10.28
CA ALA A 149 1.47 21.88 9.39
C ALA A 149 2.78 21.09 9.31
N VAL A 150 3.31 21.01 8.09
CA VAL A 150 4.64 20.44 7.80
C VAL A 150 5.69 21.54 7.68
N ARG A 151 6.97 21.20 7.89
CA ARG A 151 8.10 22.13 7.76
C ARG A 151 9.05 21.68 6.66
N GLU A 152 9.72 22.64 6.00
CA GLU A 152 10.84 22.29 5.12
C GLU A 152 11.91 21.51 5.88
N GLY A 153 12.52 20.54 5.20
CA GLY A 153 13.48 19.61 5.77
C GLY A 153 12.85 18.51 6.62
N GLU A 154 11.55 18.52 6.89
CA GLU A 154 10.91 17.51 7.74
C GLU A 154 10.58 16.22 6.99
N ARG A 155 10.79 15.07 7.63
CA ARG A 155 10.33 13.77 7.13
C ARG A 155 8.89 13.54 7.58
N VAL A 156 8.01 13.24 6.63
CA VAL A 156 6.59 13.01 6.86
C VAL A 156 6.10 11.80 6.08
N THR A 157 5.13 11.08 6.63
CA THR A 157 4.36 10.08 5.90
C THR A 157 2.98 10.65 5.61
N LEU A 158 2.62 10.72 4.34
CA LEU A 158 1.31 11.16 3.86
C LEU A 158 0.50 9.92 3.46
N ARG A 159 -0.53 9.57 4.25
CA ARG A 159 -1.38 8.40 4.00
C ARG A 159 -2.66 8.77 3.30
N ASN A 160 -3.12 7.92 2.38
CA ASN A 160 -4.37 8.07 1.64
C ASN A 160 -4.52 9.46 0.98
N VAL A 161 -3.45 9.94 0.34
CA VAL A 161 -3.47 11.20 -0.41
C VAL A 161 -4.04 10.99 -1.80
N ALA A 162 -4.91 11.91 -2.23
CA ALA A 162 -5.55 11.85 -3.52
C ALA A 162 -4.57 12.23 -4.64
N LYS A 163 -4.48 11.41 -5.68
CA LYS A 163 -3.70 11.70 -6.88
C LYS A 163 -4.41 12.73 -7.75
N SER A 164 -3.63 13.61 -8.35
CA SER A 164 -4.08 14.58 -9.35
C SER A 164 -3.07 14.68 -10.49
N TRP A 165 -3.56 14.71 -11.72
CA TRP A 165 -2.74 14.76 -12.93
C TRP A 165 -2.84 16.12 -13.59
N TYR A 166 -1.69 16.72 -13.90
CA TYR A 166 -1.62 17.96 -14.66
C TYR A 166 -0.36 17.99 -15.54
N GLY A 167 -0.53 18.21 -16.84
CA GLY A 167 0.59 18.30 -17.78
C GLY A 167 1.50 17.06 -17.80
N GLY A 168 0.92 15.86 -17.68
CA GLY A 168 1.66 14.59 -17.65
C GLY A 168 2.40 14.30 -16.33
N ARG A 169 2.30 15.17 -15.32
CA ARG A 169 2.89 14.97 -13.99
C ARG A 169 1.82 14.64 -12.97
N VAL A 170 2.11 13.66 -12.12
CA VAL A 170 1.28 13.32 -10.98
C VAL A 170 1.67 14.17 -9.77
N SER A 171 0.67 14.65 -9.05
CA SER A 171 0.78 15.34 -7.77
C SER A 171 -0.16 14.68 -6.77
N VAL A 172 0.05 14.94 -5.49
CA VAL A 172 -0.78 14.39 -4.41
C VAL A 172 -1.45 15.50 -3.61
N ALA A 173 -2.64 15.21 -3.10
CA ALA A 173 -3.43 16.14 -2.30
C ALA A 173 -3.83 15.50 -0.97
N VAL A 174 -3.52 16.18 0.12
CA VAL A 174 -3.96 15.82 1.47
C VAL A 174 -5.37 16.37 1.67
N THR A 175 -6.32 15.46 1.87
CA THR A 175 -7.74 15.76 2.06
C THR A 175 -8.17 15.44 3.50
N GLY A 176 -9.47 15.58 3.82
CA GLY A 176 -9.99 15.22 5.13
C GLY A 176 -9.74 13.75 5.52
N TRP A 177 -9.75 12.84 4.54
CA TRP A 177 -9.55 11.39 4.72
C TRP A 177 -8.09 10.95 4.74
N SER A 178 -7.17 11.87 4.44
CA SER A 178 -5.74 11.61 4.42
C SER A 178 -5.14 11.79 5.81
N ASP A 179 -4.07 11.08 6.16
CA ASP A 179 -3.38 11.30 7.44
C ASP A 179 -1.94 11.77 7.21
N ILE A 180 -1.42 12.55 8.15
CA ILE A 180 -0.02 12.98 8.18
C ILE A 180 0.57 12.49 9.50
N SER A 181 1.62 11.67 9.43
CA SER A 181 2.43 11.29 10.59
C SER A 181 3.83 11.87 10.49
N PHE A 182 4.44 12.07 11.65
CA PHE A 182 5.73 12.75 11.80
C PHE A 182 6.67 11.85 12.59
N PRO A 183 7.40 10.93 11.94
CA PRO A 183 8.25 9.95 12.63
C PRO A 183 9.22 10.60 13.63
N ALA A 184 9.77 11.76 13.29
CA ALA A 184 10.70 12.50 14.15
C ALA A 184 10.03 13.28 15.29
N ARG A 185 8.73 13.62 15.20
CA ARG A 185 7.99 14.30 16.30
C ARG A 185 7.37 13.29 17.28
N GLU A 186 7.01 12.12 16.77
CA GLU A 186 6.38 11.05 17.55
C GLU A 186 7.39 10.29 18.42
N ALA A 187 8.67 10.28 18.05
CA ALA A 187 9.74 9.64 18.81
C ALA A 187 10.02 10.24 20.20
N TRP A 188 9.52 11.46 20.50
CA TRP A 188 9.80 12.16 21.76
C TRP A 188 8.92 11.74 22.95
N TRP A 189 7.98 10.81 22.75
CA TRP A 189 7.06 10.31 23.80
C TRP A 189 7.38 8.88 24.26
N ALA A 190 8.52 8.32 23.84
CA ALA A 190 8.89 6.92 24.08
C ALA A 190 10.05 6.73 25.08
N GLU A 191 10.38 7.76 25.88
CA GLU A 191 11.30 7.67 27.04
C GLU A 191 10.54 7.65 28.37
#